data_AF-A0A3D0V6K3-F1
#
_entry.id   AF-A0A3D0V6K3-F1
#
_cell.length_a   1.000
_cell.length_b   1.000
_cell.length_c   1.000
_cell.angle_alpha   90.00
_cell.angle_beta   90.00
_cell.angle_gamma   90.00
#
_symmetry.space_group_name_H-M   'P 1'
#
loop_
_entity.id
_entity.type
_entity.pdbx_description
1 polymer ?
#
loop_
_entity_poly.entity_id
_entity_poly.type
_entity_poly.pdbx_seq_one_letter_code
_entity_poly.pdbx_strand_id
1 'polypeptide(L)'
;MDIFQSLSFPLWFVLIPFVLFFALFLIYNIFNMYHLLRFGVFGFGLYLITTIYTLGTFLLVCVAFFILVQYDWTTSVDLGQLLAGYSDSIFPTL
;
A
#
# COMPACT_ATOMS: atom_id res chain seq x y z
N MET A 1 -4.06 -10.87 -29.97
CA MET A 1 -3.78 -9.73 -29.06
C MET A 1 -5.03 -8.95 -28.71
N ASP A 2 -6.21 -9.25 -29.30
CA ASP A 2 -7.46 -8.49 -29.08
C ASP A 2 -8.12 -8.71 -27.71
N ILE A 3 -7.76 -9.79 -27.00
CA ILE A 3 -8.34 -10.14 -25.69
C ILE A 3 -7.96 -9.09 -24.63
N PHE A 4 -6.78 -8.48 -24.75
CA PHE A 4 -6.30 -7.47 -23.79
C PHE A 4 -6.81 -6.05 -24.08
N GLN A 5 -7.28 -5.77 -25.31
CA GLN A 5 -7.82 -4.46 -25.68
C GLN A 5 -9.27 -4.23 -25.22
N SER A 6 -9.97 -5.28 -24.82
CA SER A 6 -11.33 -5.18 -24.26
C SER A 6 -11.37 -5.36 -22.74
N LEU A 7 -10.21 -5.65 -22.12
CA LEU A 7 -10.12 -5.90 -20.69
C LEU A 7 -9.90 -4.59 -19.94
N SER A 8 -10.99 -3.94 -19.57
CA SER A 8 -10.98 -2.83 -18.62
C SER A 8 -11.26 -3.34 -17.22
N PHE A 9 -10.40 -3.01 -16.26
CA PHE A 9 -10.63 -3.33 -14.85
C PHE A 9 -10.66 -2.05 -14.02
N PRO A 10 -11.53 -1.98 -13.00
CA PRO A 10 -11.62 -0.80 -12.17
C PRO A 10 -10.42 -0.70 -11.22
N LEU A 11 -9.88 0.51 -11.06
CA LEU A 11 -8.61 0.75 -10.37
C LEU A 11 -8.68 0.38 -8.88
N TRP A 12 -9.86 0.40 -8.26
CA TRP A 12 -10.06 0.05 -6.85
C TRP A 12 -9.59 -1.37 -6.50
N PHE A 13 -9.48 -2.30 -7.45
CA PHE A 13 -8.92 -3.64 -7.18
C PHE A 13 -7.48 -3.57 -6.64
N VAL A 14 -6.70 -2.56 -7.02
CA VAL A 14 -5.34 -2.32 -6.51
C VAL A 14 -5.35 -1.96 -5.03
N LEU A 15 -6.46 -1.44 -4.50
CA LEU A 15 -6.61 -1.10 -3.09
C LEU A 15 -6.76 -2.35 -2.20
N ILE A 16 -7.15 -3.50 -2.75
CA ILE A 16 -7.31 -4.74 -1.97
C ILE A 16 -6.01 -5.19 -1.29
N PRO A 17 -4.89 -5.42 -2.00
CA PRO A 17 -3.63 -5.81 -1.37
C PRO A 17 -3.11 -4.73 -0.41
N PHE A 18 -3.36 -3.46 -0.70
CA PHE A 18 -3.01 -2.34 0.17
C PHE A 18 -3.77 -2.43 1.51
N VAL A 19 -5.10 -2.56 1.47
CA VAL A 19 -5.94 -2.71 2.67
C VAL A 19 -5.57 -3.96 3.46
N LEU A 20 -5.30 -5.09 2.78
CA LEU A 20 -4.88 -6.33 3.42
C LEU A 20 -3.55 -6.17 4.16
N PHE A 21 -2.56 -5.54 3.52
CA PHE A 21 -1.29 -5.20 4.15
C PHE A 21 -1.51 -4.36 5.41
N PHE A 22 -2.36 -3.33 5.35
CA PHE A 22 -2.67 -2.49 6.52
C PHE A 22 -3.37 -3.24 7.64
N ALA A 23 -4.32 -4.12 7.31
CA ALA A 23 -5.00 -4.93 8.31
C ALA A 23 -4.00 -5.83 9.06
N LEU A 24 -3.13 -6.53 8.33
CA LEU A 24 -2.09 -7.38 8.93
C LEU A 24 -1.08 -6.57 9.74
N PHE A 25 -0.63 -5.42 9.21
CA PHE A 25 0.26 -4.50 9.91
C PHE A 25 -0.34 -3.99 11.23
N LEU A 26 -1.63 -3.65 11.23
CA LEU A 26 -2.33 -3.15 12.40
C LEU A 26 -2.50 -4.24 13.46
N ILE A 27 -2.86 -5.46 13.05
CA ILE A 27 -2.90 -6.64 13.94
C ILE A 27 -1.51 -6.88 14.56
N TYR A 28 -0.45 -6.85 13.76
CA TYR A 28 0.92 -6.99 14.23
C TYR A 28 1.29 -5.91 15.26
N ASN A 29 0.96 -4.64 15.02
CA ASN A 29 1.27 -3.57 15.96
C ASN A 29 0.48 -3.70 17.27
N ILE A 30 -0.81 -4.02 17.21
CA ILE A 30 -1.62 -4.24 18.42
C ILE A 30 -1.05 -5.40 19.23
N PHE A 31 -0.70 -6.51 18.57
CA PHE A 31 -0.10 -7.67 19.23
C PHE A 31 1.21 -7.31 19.93
N ASN A 32 2.10 -6.58 19.26
CA ASN A 32 3.39 -6.16 19.83
C ASN A 32 3.21 -5.16 20.97
N MET A 33 2.32 -4.17 20.80
CA MET A 33 2.04 -3.19 21.84
C MET A 33 1.45 -3.87 23.08
N TYR A 34 0.51 -4.80 22.89
CA TYR A 34 -0.04 -5.58 23.99
C TYR A 34 1.03 -6.43 24.68
N HIS A 35 1.88 -7.11 23.92
CA HIS A 35 2.98 -7.90 24.50
C HIS A 35 3.94 -7.04 25.30
N LEU A 36 4.28 -5.87 24.78
CA LEU A 36 5.15 -4.90 25.45
C LEU A 36 4.51 -4.42 26.76
N LEU A 37 3.23 -4.03 26.74
CA LEU A 37 2.52 -3.53 27.93
C LEU A 37 2.34 -4.61 29.01
N ARG A 38 2.13 -5.88 28.62
CA ARG A 38 1.82 -6.96 29.56
C ARG A 38 3.03 -7.79 30.00
N PHE A 39 3.98 -8.00 29.10
CA PHE A 39 5.14 -8.88 29.30
C PHE A 39 6.47 -8.17 29.09
N GLY A 40 6.48 -6.86 28.82
CA GLY A 40 7.69 -6.05 28.63
C GLY A 40 8.45 -5.86 29.94
N VAL A 41 9.13 -6.92 30.37
CA VAL A 41 10.15 -6.91 31.43
C VAL A 41 11.45 -6.29 30.91
N PHE A 42 11.57 -6.09 29.59
CA PHE A 42 12.76 -5.59 28.92
C PHE A 42 12.70 -4.08 28.66
N GLY A 43 13.43 -3.32 29.49
CA GLY A 43 14.13 -2.05 29.22
C GLY A 43 13.42 -0.92 28.45
N PHE A 44 13.55 0.31 28.95
CA PHE A 44 13.12 1.57 28.30
C PHE A 44 13.42 1.65 26.79
N GLY A 45 14.54 1.08 26.31
CA GLY A 45 14.90 1.03 24.89
C GLY A 45 13.89 0.29 24.00
N LEU A 46 13.28 -0.80 24.48
CA LEU A 46 12.29 -1.54 23.70
C LEU A 46 11.02 -0.70 23.48
N TYR A 47 10.56 0.01 24.53
CA TYR A 47 9.44 0.94 24.44
C TYR A 47 9.70 2.08 23.45
N LEU A 48 10.90 2.64 23.47
CA LEU A 48 11.31 3.70 22.55
C LEU A 48 11.30 3.22 21.10
N ILE A 49 11.93 2.06 20.82
CA ILE A 49 12.01 1.49 19.46
C ILE A 49 10.61 1.16 18.93
N THR A 50 9.77 0.48 19.73
CA THR A 50 8.40 0.14 19.32
C THR A 50 7.58 1.40 19.05
N THR A 51 7.72 2.43 19.88
CA THR A 51 6.99 3.69 19.70
C THR A 51 7.42 4.42 18.44
N ILE A 52 8.73 4.55 18.20
CA ILE A 52 9.28 5.17 16.98
C ILE A 52 8.83 4.40 15.74
N TYR A 53 8.89 3.07 15.77
CA TYR A 53 8.45 2.22 14.67
C TYR A 53 6.96 2.41 14.36
N THR A 54 6.10 2.36 15.38
CA THR A 54 4.65 2.53 15.22
C THR A 54 4.29 3.93 14.73
N LEU A 55 4.84 4.98 15.35
CA LEU A 55 4.58 6.38 14.95
C LEU A 55 5.13 6.67 13.55
N GLY A 56 6.37 6.24 13.26
CA GLY A 56 6.99 6.45 11.95
C GLY A 56 6.21 5.76 10.85
N THR A 57 5.75 4.53 11.09
CA THR A 57 4.92 3.84 10.11
C THR A 57 3.55 4.53 9.97
N PHE A 58 2.89 4.90 11.07
CA PHE A 58 1.62 5.64 11.01
C PHE A 58 1.74 6.94 10.20
N LEU A 59 2.83 7.69 10.37
CA LEU A 59 3.10 8.91 9.63
C LEU A 59 3.27 8.63 8.13
N LEU A 60 4.04 7.59 7.76
CA LEU A 60 4.17 7.17 6.35
C LEU A 60 2.82 6.80 5.73
N VAL A 61 1.93 6.16 6.49
CA VAL A 61 0.57 5.82 6.03
C VAL A 61 -0.27 7.06 5.82
N CYS A 62 -0.24 8.02 6.75
CA CYS A 62 -0.95 9.28 6.57
C CYS A 62 -0.47 10.02 5.32
N VAL A 63 0.85 10.09 5.11
CA VAL A 63 1.42 10.71 3.92
C VAL A 63 0.96 9.99 2.65
N ALA A 64 1.04 8.66 2.61
CA ALA A 64 0.56 7.88 1.47
C ALA A 64 -0.93 8.12 1.21
N PHE A 65 -1.76 8.15 2.26
CA PHE A 65 -3.19 8.44 2.14
C PHE A 65 -3.46 9.81 1.53
N PHE A 66 -2.81 10.88 2.01
CA PHE A 66 -3.02 12.24 1.47
C PHE A 66 -2.55 12.40 0.02
N ILE A 67 -1.53 11.64 -0.39
CA ILE A 67 -1.11 11.58 -1.79
C ILE A 67 -2.18 10.85 -2.62
N LEU A 68 -2.68 9.71 -2.12
CA LEU A 68 -3.57 8.83 -2.86
C LEU A 68 -5.03 9.29 -2.91
N VAL A 69 -5.50 10.07 -1.93
CA VAL A 69 -6.91 10.51 -1.85
C VAL A 69 -7.31 11.45 -2.99
N GLN A 70 -6.34 12.08 -3.65
CA GLN A 70 -6.58 13.01 -4.75
C GLN A 70 -6.92 12.30 -6.07
N TYR A 71 -6.66 10.99 -6.16
CA TYR A 71 -6.92 10.20 -7.35
C TYR A 71 -8.34 9.64 -7.34
N ASP A 72 -8.97 9.61 -8.52
CA ASP A 72 -10.27 8.98 -8.70
C ASP A 72 -10.10 7.46 -8.88
N TRP A 73 -10.38 6.72 -7.81
CA TRP A 73 -10.31 5.26 -7.76
C TRP A 73 -11.48 4.55 -8.44
N THR A 74 -12.51 5.30 -8.87
CA THR A 74 -13.65 4.75 -9.62
C THR A 74 -13.34 4.63 -11.11
N THR A 75 -12.25 5.27 -11.56
CA THR A 75 -11.78 5.14 -12.94
C THR A 75 -11.40 3.70 -13.26
N SER A 76 -11.64 3.33 -14.52
CA SER A 76 -11.21 2.05 -15.06
C SER A 76 -9.97 2.23 -15.91
N VAL A 77 -9.07 1.26 -15.84
CA VAL A 77 -7.85 1.23 -16.64
C VAL A 77 -8.04 0.24 -17.77
N ASP A 78 -7.80 0.69 -18.99
CA ASP A 78 -7.71 -0.17 -20.17
C ASP A 78 -6.31 -0.80 -20.22
N LEU A 79 -6.26 -2.13 -20.08
CA LEU A 79 -5.01 -2.89 -20.08
C LEU A 79 -4.29 -2.79 -21.44
N GLY A 80 -5.04 -2.63 -22.54
CA GLY A 80 -4.49 -2.46 -23.88
C GLY A 80 -3.73 -1.14 -24.04
N GLN A 81 -4.28 -0.04 -23.52
CA GLN A 81 -3.62 1.27 -23.54
C GLN A 81 -2.38 1.30 -22.63
N LEU A 82 -2.45 0.63 -21.49
CA LEU A 82 -1.35 0.60 -20.53
C LEU A 82 -0.15 -0.18 -21.07
N LEU A 83 -0.39 -1.30 -21.76
CA LEU A 83 0.65 -2.09 -22.43
C LEU A 83 1.24 -1.38 -23.66
N ALA A 84 0.41 -0.68 -24.46
CA ALA A 84 0.87 0.09 -25.60
C ALA A 84 1.74 1.30 -25.19
N GLY A 85 1.32 2.03 -24.15
CA GLY A 85 2.13 3.12 -23.59
C GLY A 85 3.44 2.62 -22.98
N TYR A 86 3.45 1.42 -22.38
CA TYR A 86 4.66 0.79 -21.88
C TYR A 86 5.63 0.39 -23.00
N SER A 87 5.13 -0.19 -24.11
CA SER A 87 6.00 -0.54 -25.25
C SER A 87 6.65 0.69 -25.88
N ASP A 88 5.91 1.79 -26.05
CA ASP A 88 6.44 3.05 -26.60
C ASP A 88 7.51 3.68 -25.68
N SER A 89 7.41 3.46 -24.37
CA SER A 89 8.38 3.98 -23.40
C SER A 89 9.71 3.22 -23.36
N ILE A 90 9.70 1.92 -23.72
CA ILE A 90 10.89 1.04 -23.69
C ILE A 90 11.53 0.92 -25.07
N PHE A 91 10.72 0.93 -26.12
CA PHE A 91 11.15 0.90 -27.51
C PHE A 91 10.50 2.06 -28.26
N PRO A 92 10.90 3.32 -27.98
CA PRO A 92 10.39 4.44 -28.75
C PRO A 92 10.79 4.23 -30.21
N THR A 93 9.80 4.14 -31.11
CA THR A 93 9.94 4.15 -32.58
C THR A 93 10.31 2.84 -33.32
N LEU A 94 9.87 1.67 -32.84
CA LEU A 94 9.77 0.46 -33.68
C LEU A 94 8.31 0.10 -34.00
#